data_AF-A0AAD4Q727-F1
#
_entry.id   AF-A0AAD4Q727-F1
#
_cell.length_a   1.000
_cell.length_b   1.000
_cell.length_c   1.000
_cell.angle_alpha   90.00
_cell.angle_beta   90.00
_cell.angle_gamma   90.00
#
_symmetry.space_group_name_H-M   'P 1'
#
loop_
_entity.id
_entity.type
_entity.pdbx_description
1 polymer ?
#
loop_
_entity_poly.entity_id
_entity_poly.type
_entity_poly.pdbx_seq_one_letter_code
_entity_poly.pdbx_strand_id
1 'polypeptide(L)'
;MDGVLIFAGLFSSALVSFITDKVHDLQVDPAQQMVYYQQQNVAQLAQISNQISSIALAIAPQAPVIPSIPTPSYPPFIPTSSDVRVNTFWFMSLVFSLSAALLATLVQQWIRDYMKVFQRYSNPLKSARLRQYLYEGAEGWYIKVAESVPGLVHVSLFLFFLGLGDWLFALKRTIGITIIVLITICGFLYAFSTFTAILKPQSPFQNPFSRMIWYLRQKMKIRPRRFFDRDGALKIVSMNMSEGRAQLAMEENEQRQGRDVQAIRWLIDNSTEDDEMESFVMAIPGTFTSKWGVEVWSDISKEKRYEDTNPRERTASQFSSTFAKPPSS
;
A
#
# COMPACT_ATOMS: atom_id res chain seq x y z
N MET A 1 13.92 5.59 -0.68
CA MET A 1 12.79 6.39 -1.22
C MET A 1 12.79 6.46 -2.74
N ASP A 2 13.93 6.19 -3.38
CA ASP A 2 14.07 6.22 -4.84
C ASP A 2 13.09 5.29 -5.58
N GLY A 3 12.82 4.10 -5.03
CA GLY A 3 11.83 3.19 -5.61
C GLY A 3 10.41 3.77 -5.67
N VAL A 4 10.01 4.60 -4.69
CA VAL A 4 8.69 5.26 -4.70
C VAL A 4 8.64 6.34 -5.79
N LEU A 5 9.73 7.09 -5.99
CA LEU A 5 9.81 8.13 -7.01
C LEU A 5 9.80 7.54 -8.42
N ILE A 6 10.57 6.48 -8.65
CA ILE A 6 10.58 5.75 -9.93
C ILE A 6 9.20 5.18 -10.22
N PHE A 7 8.60 4.53 -9.22
CA PHE A 7 7.25 3.99 -9.34
C PHE A 7 6.23 5.08 -9.68
N ALA A 8 6.22 6.18 -8.92
CA ALA A 8 5.27 7.28 -9.13
C ALA A 8 5.44 7.91 -10.51
N GLY A 9 6.67 8.06 -11.01
CA GLY A 9 6.94 8.55 -12.37
C GLY A 9 6.39 7.61 -13.45
N LEU A 10 6.71 6.32 -13.37
CA LEU A 10 6.23 5.31 -14.32
C LEU A 10 4.71 5.17 -14.30
N PHE A 11 4.12 5.12 -13.10
CA PHE A 11 2.68 5.02 -12.91
C PHE A 11 1.95 6.27 -13.42
N SER A 12 2.47 7.47 -13.14
CA SER A 12 1.89 8.72 -13.63
C SER A 12 1.97 8.82 -15.15
N SER A 13 3.07 8.37 -15.76
CA SER A 13 3.21 8.30 -17.22
C SER A 13 2.15 7.39 -17.86
N ALA A 14 2.00 6.18 -17.33
CA ALA A 14 0.98 5.24 -17.79
C ALA A 14 -0.44 5.81 -17.60
N LEU A 15 -0.75 6.40 -16.44
CA LEU A 15 -2.02 7.08 -16.16
C LEU A 15 -2.33 8.18 -17.16
N VAL A 16 -1.35 9.03 -17.49
CA VAL A 16 -1.54 10.11 -18.46
C VAL A 16 -1.92 9.56 -19.82
N SER A 17 -1.34 8.44 -20.27
CA SER A 17 -1.75 7.80 -21.53
C SER A 17 -3.23 7.40 -21.53
N PHE A 18 -3.75 6.84 -20.43
CA PHE A 18 -5.17 6.51 -20.30
C PHE A 18 -6.06 7.76 -20.21
N ILE A 19 -5.64 8.77 -19.45
CA ILE A 19 -6.39 10.03 -19.29
C ILE A 19 -6.48 10.77 -20.62
N THR A 20 -5.40 10.87 -21.39
CA THR A 20 -5.41 11.55 -22.69
C THR A 20 -6.41 10.92 -23.64
N ASP A 21 -6.53 9.59 -23.66
CA ASP A 21 -7.57 8.91 -24.45
C ASP A 21 -8.97 9.26 -23.94
N LYS A 22 -9.19 9.21 -22.61
CA LYS A 22 -10.53 9.36 -21.99
C LYS A 22 -11.05 10.76 -21.76
N VAL A 23 -10.22 11.79 -21.88
CA VAL A 23 -10.69 13.17 -21.88
C VAL A 23 -11.52 13.48 -23.13
N HIS A 24 -11.30 12.78 -24.24
CA HIS A 24 -12.10 12.95 -25.45
C HIS A 24 -13.55 12.50 -25.24
N ASP A 25 -13.80 11.49 -24.40
CA ASP A 25 -15.15 11.01 -24.06
C ASP A 25 -15.94 12.02 -23.20
N LEU A 26 -15.28 13.05 -22.66
CA LEU A 26 -15.92 14.15 -21.91
C LEU A 26 -16.22 15.38 -22.78
N GLN A 27 -15.82 15.35 -24.06
CA GLN A 27 -16.02 16.44 -25.00
C GLN A 27 -16.88 15.97 -26.18
N VAL A 28 -17.47 16.92 -26.89
CA VAL A 28 -18.20 16.62 -28.12
C VAL A 28 -17.20 16.10 -29.15
N ASP A 29 -17.47 14.92 -29.70
CA ASP A 29 -16.66 14.41 -30.82
C ASP A 29 -16.85 15.34 -32.03
N PRO A 30 -15.79 16.05 -32.48
CA PRO A 30 -15.88 16.97 -33.62
C PRO A 30 -16.31 16.26 -34.91
N ALA A 31 -16.01 14.97 -35.05
CA ALA A 31 -16.46 14.18 -36.19
C ALA A 31 -17.98 13.94 -36.15
N GLN A 32 -18.54 13.60 -34.98
CA GLN A 32 -19.99 13.44 -34.83
C GLN A 32 -20.73 14.76 -34.99
N GLN A 33 -20.18 15.86 -34.47
CA GLN A 33 -20.74 17.19 -34.68
C GLN A 33 -20.76 17.57 -36.17
N MET A 34 -19.68 17.29 -36.90
CA MET A 34 -19.63 17.51 -38.36
C MET A 34 -20.66 16.67 -39.10
N VAL A 35 -20.78 15.38 -38.78
CA VAL A 35 -21.75 14.48 -39.41
C VAL A 35 -23.18 14.94 -39.15
N TYR A 36 -23.48 15.40 -37.93
CA TYR A 36 -24.78 15.95 -37.57
C TYR A 36 -25.14 17.18 -38.44
N TYR A 37 -24.24 18.17 -38.53
CA TYR A 37 -24.47 19.33 -39.38
C TYR A 37 -24.59 18.96 -40.85
N GLN A 38 -23.83 17.97 -41.33
CA GLN A 38 -23.92 17.51 -42.71
C GLN A 38 -25.28 16.85 -43.00
N GLN A 39 -25.77 15.97 -42.13
CA GLN A 39 -27.10 15.37 -42.27
C GLN A 39 -28.20 16.44 -42.25
N GLN A 40 -28.06 17.45 -41.39
CA GLN A 40 -29.03 18.52 -41.32
C GLN A 40 -29.03 19.41 -42.57
N ASN A 41 -27.86 19.73 -43.14
CA ASN A 41 -27.77 20.44 -44.41
C ASN A 41 -28.45 19.65 -45.54
N VAL A 42 -28.22 18.33 -45.61
CA VAL A 42 -28.88 17.47 -46.61
C VAL A 42 -30.40 17.49 -46.45
N ALA A 43 -30.91 17.40 -45.21
CA ALA A 43 -32.34 17.48 -44.93
C ALA A 43 -32.95 18.84 -45.32
N GLN A 44 -32.23 19.93 -45.05
CA GLN A 44 -32.63 21.28 -45.45
C GLN A 44 -32.65 21.45 -46.98
N LEU A 45 -31.62 20.97 -47.70
CA LEU A 45 -31.58 20.98 -49.16
C LEU A 45 -32.73 20.18 -49.77
N ALA A 46 -33.06 19.01 -49.20
CA ALA A 46 -34.20 18.21 -49.64
C ALA A 46 -35.54 18.93 -49.44
N GLN A 47 -35.72 19.63 -48.32
CA GLN A 47 -36.91 20.46 -48.08
C GLN A 47 -37.03 21.61 -49.09
N ILE A 48 -35.93 22.33 -49.34
CA ILE A 48 -35.89 23.41 -50.35
C ILE A 48 -36.22 22.85 -51.74
N SER A 49 -35.67 21.70 -52.12
CA SER A 49 -35.99 21.04 -53.39
C SER A 49 -37.48 20.73 -53.52
N ASN A 50 -38.11 20.17 -52.48
CA ASN A 50 -39.55 19.88 -52.48
C ASN A 50 -40.40 21.14 -52.55
N GLN A 51 -40.00 22.22 -51.86
CA GLN A 51 -40.69 23.51 -51.93
C GLN A 51 -40.60 24.11 -53.33
N ILE A 52 -39.43 24.11 -53.98
CA ILE A 52 -39.26 24.60 -55.35
C ILE A 52 -40.11 23.77 -56.33
N SER A 53 -40.12 22.44 -56.20
CA SER A 53 -41.00 21.57 -57.01
C SER A 53 -42.49 21.89 -56.80
N SER A 54 -42.91 22.20 -55.58
CA SER A 54 -44.30 22.58 -55.29
C SER A 54 -44.68 23.96 -55.85
N ILE A 55 -43.76 24.93 -55.82
CA ILE A 55 -43.95 26.26 -56.41
C ILE A 55 -44.04 26.15 -57.94
N ALA A 56 -43.21 25.31 -58.56
CA ALA A 56 -43.24 25.09 -60.01
C ALA A 56 -44.57 24.46 -60.51
N LEU A 57 -45.29 23.74 -59.64
CA LEU A 57 -46.59 23.12 -59.93
C LEU A 57 -47.80 24.01 -59.60
N ALA A 58 -47.61 25.12 -58.86
CA ALA A 58 -48.69 26.02 -58.46
C ALA A 58 -48.86 27.18 -59.46
N ILE A 59 -50.01 27.23 -60.15
CA ILE A 59 -50.35 28.24 -61.18
C ILE A 59 -50.84 29.59 -60.57
N ALA A 60 -50.67 29.85 -59.27
CA ALA A 60 -51.23 31.06 -58.62
C ALA A 60 -50.17 32.00 -58.02
N PRO A 61 -50.31 33.34 -58.16
CA PRO A 61 -49.37 34.32 -57.63
C PRO A 61 -49.65 34.56 -56.13
N GLN A 62 -49.10 33.70 -55.27
CA GLN A 62 -48.98 34.02 -53.85
C GLN A 62 -47.51 34.29 -53.53
N ALA A 63 -47.27 35.41 -52.83
CA ALA A 63 -45.92 35.83 -52.45
C ALA A 63 -45.21 34.70 -51.69
N PRO A 64 -43.94 34.39 -52.01
CA PRO A 64 -43.22 33.32 -51.35
C PRO A 64 -43.05 33.67 -49.87
N VAL A 65 -43.76 32.96 -49.00
CA VAL A 65 -43.47 32.96 -47.57
C VAL A 65 -42.14 32.23 -47.42
N ILE A 66 -41.06 32.96 -47.14
CA ILE A 66 -39.76 32.37 -46.79
C ILE A 66 -39.86 32.02 -45.30
N PRO A 67 -40.03 30.74 -44.92
CA PRO A 67 -39.97 30.38 -43.51
C PRO A 67 -38.57 30.68 -42.98
N SER A 68 -38.47 31.45 -41.90
CA SER A 68 -37.24 31.59 -41.14
C SER A 68 -36.89 30.23 -40.54
N ILE A 69 -35.93 29.53 -41.14
CA ILE A 69 -35.44 28.26 -40.61
C ILE A 69 -34.54 28.61 -39.42
N PRO A 70 -34.90 28.24 -38.17
CA PRO A 70 -34.01 28.46 -37.04
C PRO A 70 -32.70 27.71 -37.28
N THR A 71 -31.58 28.36 -36.94
CA THR A 71 -30.26 27.73 -37.01
C THR A 71 -30.26 26.49 -36.12
N PRO A 72 -29.93 25.30 -36.66
CA PRO A 72 -29.94 24.09 -35.86
C PRO A 72 -28.79 24.14 -34.84
N SER A 73 -29.15 24.18 -33.56
CA SER A 73 -28.18 23.99 -32.48
C SER A 73 -27.86 22.49 -32.35
N TYR A 74 -26.59 22.19 -32.10
CA TYR A 74 -26.18 20.83 -31.74
C TYR A 74 -26.82 20.49 -30.39
N PRO A 75 -27.39 19.28 -30.20
CA PRO A 75 -27.97 18.89 -28.93
C PRO A 75 -26.95 19.04 -27.79
N PRO A 76 -27.39 19.41 -26.58
CA PRO A 76 -26.47 19.57 -25.45
C PRO A 76 -25.78 18.22 -25.19
N PHE A 77 -24.45 18.24 -25.23
CA PHE A 77 -23.65 17.05 -24.94
C PHE A 77 -23.70 16.74 -23.44
N ILE A 78 -24.11 15.52 -23.13
CA ILE A 78 -24.17 15.01 -21.76
C ILE A 78 -23.27 13.78 -21.73
N PRO A 79 -22.09 13.85 -21.09
CA PRO A 79 -21.20 12.71 -20.99
C PRO A 79 -21.88 11.59 -20.19
N THR A 80 -21.58 10.34 -20.51
CA THR A 80 -22.17 9.24 -19.76
C THR A 80 -21.65 9.25 -18.32
N SER A 81 -22.49 8.83 -17.37
CA SER A 81 -22.11 8.83 -15.96
C SER A 81 -20.92 7.92 -15.67
N SER A 82 -20.66 6.89 -16.49
CA SER A 82 -19.45 6.06 -16.40
C SER A 82 -18.19 6.86 -16.75
N ASP A 83 -18.21 7.63 -17.83
CA ASP A 83 -17.02 8.37 -18.30
C ASP A 83 -16.59 9.42 -17.27
N VAL A 84 -17.56 10.09 -16.64
CA VAL A 84 -17.30 11.05 -15.55
C VAL A 84 -16.67 10.37 -14.33
N ARG A 85 -17.18 9.21 -13.90
CA ARG A 85 -16.61 8.47 -12.76
C ARG A 85 -15.19 7.98 -13.03
N VAL A 86 -14.96 7.36 -14.19
CA VAL A 86 -13.66 6.83 -14.60
C VAL A 86 -12.61 7.94 -14.61
N ASN A 87 -12.90 9.05 -15.30
CA ASN A 87 -11.99 10.19 -15.36
C ASN A 87 -11.73 10.75 -13.96
N THR A 88 -12.76 10.88 -13.11
CA THR A 88 -12.59 11.33 -11.71
C THR A 88 -11.63 10.43 -10.94
N PHE A 89 -11.80 9.11 -11.01
CA PHE A 89 -10.91 8.17 -10.33
C PHE A 89 -9.47 8.23 -10.83
N TRP A 90 -9.26 8.39 -12.14
CA TRP A 90 -7.92 8.46 -12.72
C TRP A 90 -7.22 9.79 -12.42
N PHE A 91 -7.92 10.92 -12.48
CA PHE A 91 -7.36 12.21 -12.04
C PHE A 91 -7.01 12.20 -10.56
N MET A 92 -7.89 11.66 -9.70
CA MET A 92 -7.60 11.51 -8.27
C MET A 92 -6.37 10.61 -8.04
N SER A 93 -6.28 9.49 -8.75
CA SER A 93 -5.12 8.60 -8.72
C SER A 93 -3.83 9.35 -9.09
N LEU A 94 -3.85 10.13 -10.17
CA LEU A 94 -2.69 10.93 -10.61
C LEU A 94 -2.25 11.93 -9.53
N VAL A 95 -3.19 12.65 -8.94
CA VAL A 95 -2.92 13.63 -7.87
C VAL A 95 -2.29 12.96 -6.65
N PHE A 96 -2.80 11.81 -6.21
CA PHE A 96 -2.24 11.08 -5.08
C PHE A 96 -0.83 10.54 -5.37
N SER A 97 -0.58 10.04 -6.59
CA SER A 97 0.74 9.58 -7.03
C SER A 97 1.77 10.71 -7.01
N LEU A 98 1.42 11.87 -7.59
CA LEU A 98 2.31 13.05 -7.61
C LEU A 98 2.53 13.62 -6.21
N SER A 99 1.48 13.63 -5.38
CA SER A 99 1.60 14.04 -3.97
C SER A 99 2.54 13.11 -3.20
N ALA A 100 2.44 11.80 -3.42
CA ALA A 100 3.37 10.83 -2.82
C ALA A 100 4.81 11.06 -3.28
N ALA A 101 5.02 11.35 -4.56
CA ALA A 101 6.35 11.68 -5.09
C ALA A 101 6.91 12.95 -4.45
N LEU A 102 6.11 14.01 -4.33
CA LEU A 102 6.52 15.25 -3.68
C LEU A 102 6.86 15.05 -2.20
N LEU A 103 6.05 14.28 -1.47
CA LEU A 103 6.36 13.96 -0.07
C LEU A 103 7.63 13.09 0.05
N ALA A 104 7.82 12.13 -0.86
CA ALA A 104 9.04 11.32 -0.91
C ALA A 104 10.29 12.18 -1.18
N THR A 105 10.23 13.14 -2.11
CA THR A 105 11.37 14.03 -2.40
C THR A 105 11.69 14.93 -1.21
N LEU A 106 10.67 15.49 -0.54
CA LEU A 106 10.86 16.26 0.69
C LEU A 106 11.56 15.41 1.74
N VAL A 107 11.02 14.24 2.10
CA VAL A 107 11.63 13.36 3.09
C VAL A 107 13.07 12.99 2.71
N GLN A 108 13.34 12.73 1.42
CA GLN A 108 14.69 12.43 0.95
C GLN A 108 15.64 13.64 1.03
N GLN A 109 15.18 14.86 0.74
CA GLN A 109 15.97 16.09 0.94
C GLN A 109 16.35 16.24 2.41
N TRP A 110 15.38 16.09 3.31
CA TRP A 110 15.61 16.14 4.75
C TRP A 110 16.62 15.08 5.22
N ILE A 111 16.48 13.82 4.79
CA ILE A 111 17.44 12.75 5.16
C ILE A 111 18.86 13.07 4.66
N ARG A 112 18.99 13.64 3.45
CA ARG A 112 20.30 14.02 2.90
C ARG A 112 20.91 15.17 3.69
N ASP A 113 20.13 16.20 3.99
CA ASP A 113 20.62 17.33 4.77
C ASP A 113 20.95 16.91 6.20
N TYR A 114 20.14 16.05 6.79
CA TYR A 114 20.42 15.36 8.06
C TYR A 114 21.78 14.65 7.99
N MET A 115 22.01 13.78 7.00
CA MET A 115 23.26 13.03 6.86
C MET A 115 24.49 13.92 6.68
N LYS A 116 24.37 15.00 5.90
CA LYS A 116 25.46 15.99 5.71
C LYS A 116 25.88 16.64 7.03
N VAL A 117 24.93 16.92 7.92
CA VAL A 117 25.25 17.49 9.23
C VAL A 117 26.04 16.49 10.08
N PHE A 118 25.71 15.19 10.06
CA PHE A 118 26.49 14.17 10.78
C PHE A 118 27.90 14.00 10.25
N GLN A 119 28.07 13.98 8.92
CA GLN A 119 29.38 13.84 8.28
C GLN A 119 30.34 14.99 8.63
N ARG A 120 29.83 16.14 9.07
CA ARG A 120 30.63 17.30 9.47
C ARG A 120 31.25 17.17 10.87
N TYR A 121 30.77 16.25 11.71
CA TYR A 121 31.27 16.08 13.08
C TYR A 121 32.02 14.74 13.24
N SER A 122 33.33 14.82 13.42
CA SER A 122 34.18 13.64 13.69
C SER A 122 33.98 13.05 15.10
N ASN A 123 33.44 13.83 16.05
CA ASN A 123 33.31 13.40 17.45
C ASN A 123 31.98 12.67 17.71
N PRO A 124 32.00 11.39 18.14
CA PRO A 124 30.80 10.55 18.29
C PRO A 124 29.82 11.08 19.36
N LEU A 125 30.30 11.73 20.42
CA LEU A 125 29.43 12.28 21.47
C LEU A 125 28.62 13.49 21.00
N LYS A 126 29.22 14.36 20.17
CA LYS A 126 28.52 15.51 19.58
C LYS A 126 27.49 15.07 18.55
N SER A 127 27.84 14.07 17.74
CA SER A 127 26.94 13.41 16.80
C SER A 127 25.73 12.79 17.51
N ALA A 128 25.94 12.09 18.64
CA ALA A 128 24.87 11.49 19.43
C ALA A 128 23.90 12.55 20.02
N ARG A 129 24.42 13.64 20.61
CA ARG A 129 23.56 14.72 21.15
C ARG A 129 22.72 15.40 20.08
N LEU A 130 23.31 15.64 18.90
CA LEU A 130 22.59 16.21 17.78
C LEU A 130 21.53 15.25 17.23
N ARG A 131 21.84 13.95 17.17
CA ARG A 131 20.89 12.91 16.77
C ARG A 131 19.67 12.89 17.68
N GLN A 132 19.87 12.99 18.99
CA GLN A 132 18.80 13.03 19.98
C GLN A 132 17.95 14.30 19.82
N TYR A 133 18.57 15.47 19.72
CA TYR A 133 17.87 16.75 19.52
C TYR A 133 17.00 16.76 18.25
N LEU A 134 17.53 16.24 17.15
CA LEU A 134 16.79 16.14 15.89
C LEU A 134 15.71 15.05 15.91
N TYR A 135 15.94 13.95 16.63
CA TYR A 135 14.93 12.90 16.84
C TYR A 135 13.73 13.47 17.60
N GLU A 136 13.97 14.20 18.70
CA GLU A 136 12.93 14.89 19.48
C GLU A 136 12.14 15.89 18.62
N GLY A 137 12.81 16.60 17.71
CA GLY A 137 12.15 17.48 16.74
C GLY A 137 11.35 16.76 15.64
N ALA A 138 11.75 15.54 15.28
CA ALA A 138 11.15 14.76 14.20
C ALA A 138 9.99 13.85 14.64
N GLU A 139 9.90 13.52 15.93
CA GLU A 139 8.99 12.52 16.49
C GLU A 139 7.49 12.84 16.29
N GLY A 140 7.13 14.11 16.02
CA GLY A 140 5.74 14.54 15.85
C GLY A 140 5.17 14.39 14.44
N TRP A 141 5.59 15.27 13.53
CA TRP A 141 5.02 15.41 12.18
C TRP A 141 5.77 14.58 11.14
N TYR A 142 7.09 14.51 11.25
CA TYR A 142 7.95 14.00 10.18
C TYR A 142 7.84 12.49 9.98
N ILE A 143 7.88 11.72 11.07
CA ILE A 143 7.73 10.25 10.99
C ILE A 143 6.40 9.89 10.32
N LYS A 144 5.31 10.61 10.65
CA LYS A 144 3.99 10.38 10.07
C LYS A 144 3.93 10.69 8.58
N VAL A 145 4.63 11.73 8.12
CA VAL A 145 4.73 12.06 6.70
C VAL A 145 5.53 11.01 5.94
N ALA A 146 6.66 10.57 6.48
CA ALA A 146 7.47 9.51 5.86
C ALA A 146 6.69 8.18 5.78
N GLU A 147 5.89 7.88 6.81
CA GLU A 147 5.03 6.69 6.84
C GLU A 147 3.81 6.77 5.93
N SER A 148 3.30 7.97 5.63
CA SER A 148 2.13 8.16 4.78
C SER A 148 2.45 8.01 3.30
N VAL A 149 3.69 8.30 2.87
CA VAL A 149 4.14 8.24 1.47
C VAL A 149 3.76 6.91 0.78
N PRO A 150 4.14 5.72 1.28
CA PRO A 150 3.73 4.48 0.65
C PRO A 150 2.22 4.26 0.66
N GLY A 151 1.52 4.79 1.68
CA GLY A 151 0.06 4.76 1.78
C GLY A 151 -0.62 5.52 0.63
N LEU A 152 -0.17 6.73 0.31
CA LEU A 152 -0.69 7.51 -0.81
C LEU A 152 -0.52 6.77 -2.15
N VAL A 153 0.64 6.12 -2.34
CA VAL A 153 0.90 5.31 -3.54
C VAL A 153 -0.13 4.18 -3.66
N HIS A 154 -0.37 3.43 -2.58
CA HIS A 154 -1.39 2.37 -2.60
C HIS A 154 -2.79 2.92 -2.87
N VAL A 155 -3.17 4.06 -2.25
CA VAL A 155 -4.46 4.71 -2.53
C VAL A 155 -4.60 5.04 -4.01
N SER A 156 -3.55 5.59 -4.64
CA SER A 156 -3.58 5.87 -6.08
C SER A 156 -3.77 4.61 -6.91
N LEU A 157 -3.06 3.53 -6.60
CA LEU A 157 -3.19 2.23 -7.27
C LEU A 157 -4.62 1.68 -7.18
N PHE A 158 -5.23 1.72 -5.99
CA PHE A 158 -6.61 1.26 -5.82
C PHE A 158 -7.61 2.11 -6.61
N LEU A 159 -7.47 3.44 -6.60
CA LEU A 159 -8.31 4.34 -7.40
C LEU A 159 -8.16 4.06 -8.91
N PHE A 160 -6.94 3.83 -9.38
CA PHE A 160 -6.70 3.45 -10.76
C PHE A 160 -7.38 2.12 -11.13
N PHE A 161 -7.24 1.08 -10.29
CA PHE A 161 -7.89 -0.20 -10.54
C PHE A 161 -9.42 -0.12 -10.54
N LEU A 162 -10.01 0.72 -9.68
CA LEU A 162 -11.46 0.97 -9.70
C LEU A 162 -11.91 1.61 -11.02
N GLY A 163 -11.20 2.65 -11.47
CA GLY A 163 -11.48 3.29 -12.76
C GLY A 163 -11.25 2.35 -13.95
N LEU A 164 -10.19 1.53 -13.90
CA LEU A 164 -9.88 0.53 -14.92
C LEU A 164 -10.99 -0.53 -15.04
N GLY A 165 -11.51 -1.00 -13.90
CA GLY A 165 -12.61 -1.95 -13.86
C GLY A 165 -13.91 -1.38 -14.45
N ASP A 166 -14.30 -0.17 -14.03
CA ASP A 166 -15.53 0.51 -14.53
C ASP A 166 -15.41 0.76 -16.04
N TRP A 167 -14.25 1.25 -16.50
CA TRP A 167 -14.01 1.48 -17.93
C TRP A 167 -14.10 0.20 -18.77
N LEU A 168 -13.40 -0.86 -18.37
CA LEU A 168 -13.40 -2.12 -19.13
C LEU A 168 -14.77 -2.80 -19.11
N PHE A 169 -15.52 -2.65 -18.02
CA PHE A 169 -16.88 -3.14 -17.92
C PHE A 169 -17.83 -2.42 -18.88
N ALA A 170 -17.68 -1.09 -19.01
CA ALA A 170 -18.44 -0.28 -19.97
C ALA A 170 -18.07 -0.61 -21.43
N LEU A 171 -16.80 -0.93 -21.71
CA LEU A 171 -16.33 -1.26 -23.06
C LEU A 171 -16.78 -2.66 -23.52
N LYS A 172 -16.40 -3.71 -22.77
CA LYS A 172 -16.76 -5.10 -23.06
C LYS A 172 -16.88 -5.89 -21.77
N ARG A 173 -18.11 -6.30 -21.45
CA ARG A 173 -18.45 -7.04 -20.22
C ARG A 173 -17.51 -8.21 -19.93
N THR A 174 -17.15 -9.02 -20.93
CA THR A 174 -16.25 -10.17 -20.75
C THR A 174 -14.86 -9.75 -20.24
N ILE A 175 -14.27 -8.72 -20.86
CA ILE A 175 -12.94 -8.23 -20.48
C ILE A 175 -13.01 -7.58 -19.08
N GLY A 176 -14.04 -6.76 -18.85
CA GLY A 176 -14.28 -6.16 -17.53
C GLY A 176 -14.36 -7.20 -16.41
N ILE A 177 -15.14 -8.27 -16.59
CA ILE A 177 -15.26 -9.34 -15.58
C ILE A 177 -13.90 -9.99 -15.31
N THR A 178 -13.14 -10.35 -16.35
CA THR A 178 -11.83 -11.01 -16.16
C THR A 178 -10.85 -10.15 -15.36
N ILE A 179 -10.78 -8.85 -15.64
CA ILE A 179 -9.90 -7.93 -14.93
C ILE A 179 -10.40 -7.63 -13.51
N ILE A 180 -11.71 -7.48 -13.31
CA ILE A 180 -12.30 -7.29 -11.97
C ILE A 180 -12.01 -8.50 -11.07
N VAL A 181 -12.12 -9.73 -11.59
CA VAL A 181 -11.78 -10.95 -10.84
C VAL A 181 -10.31 -10.91 -10.40
N LEU A 182 -9.39 -10.57 -11.31
CA LEU A 182 -7.97 -10.46 -10.99
C LEU A 182 -7.70 -9.38 -9.92
N ILE A 183 -8.27 -8.18 -10.08
CA ILE A 183 -8.17 -7.09 -9.11
C ILE A 183 -8.72 -7.54 -7.75
N THR A 184 -9.83 -8.27 -7.74
CA THR A 184 -10.46 -8.78 -6.50
C THR A 184 -9.57 -9.80 -5.80
N ILE A 185 -8.94 -10.72 -6.53
CA ILE A 185 -7.99 -11.70 -5.96
C ILE A 185 -6.80 -10.98 -5.34
N CYS A 186 -6.18 -10.05 -6.06
CA CYS A 186 -5.07 -9.25 -5.55
C CYS A 186 -5.46 -8.42 -4.32
N GLY A 187 -6.64 -7.78 -4.38
CA GLY A 187 -7.21 -7.02 -3.26
C GLY A 187 -7.48 -7.90 -2.04
N PHE A 188 -7.95 -9.12 -2.25
CA PHE A 188 -8.17 -10.10 -1.18
C PHE A 188 -6.86 -10.51 -0.52
N LEU A 189 -5.82 -10.82 -1.30
CA LEU A 189 -4.49 -11.13 -0.76
C LEU A 189 -3.90 -9.95 0.02
N TYR A 190 -4.09 -8.73 -0.47
CA TYR A 190 -3.68 -7.51 0.23
C TYR A 190 -4.43 -7.32 1.55
N ALA A 191 -5.75 -7.53 1.56
CA ALA A 191 -6.58 -7.47 2.75
C ALA A 191 -6.20 -8.57 3.76
N PHE A 192 -5.94 -9.78 3.29
CA PHE A 192 -5.49 -10.89 4.12
C PHE A 192 -4.13 -10.60 4.78
N SER A 193 -3.17 -10.10 4.01
CA SER A 193 -1.87 -9.63 4.53
C SER A 193 -2.04 -8.54 5.60
N THR A 194 -2.94 -7.59 5.36
CA THR A 194 -3.25 -6.52 6.33
C THR A 194 -3.92 -7.08 7.58
N PHE A 195 -4.83 -8.03 7.44
CA PHE A 195 -5.55 -8.63 8.56
C PHE A 195 -4.66 -9.54 9.42
N THR A 196 -3.77 -10.32 8.79
CA THR A 196 -2.78 -11.14 9.50
C THR A 196 -1.84 -10.28 10.34
N ALA A 197 -1.39 -9.13 9.82
CA ALA A 197 -0.59 -8.15 10.58
C ALA A 197 -1.35 -7.57 11.80
N ILE A 198 -2.66 -7.35 11.66
CA ILE A 198 -3.51 -6.85 12.74
C ILE A 198 -3.80 -7.93 13.79
N LEU A 199 -3.92 -9.20 13.41
CA LEU A 199 -4.23 -10.31 14.34
C LEU A 199 -2.99 -10.90 15.02
N LYS A 200 -1.86 -11.00 14.31
CA LYS A 200 -0.59 -11.49 14.84
C LYS A 200 0.50 -10.40 14.67
N PRO A 201 0.93 -9.72 15.75
CA PRO A 201 1.98 -8.70 15.67
C PRO A 201 3.35 -9.29 15.28
N GLN A 202 3.52 -10.61 15.38
CA GLN A 202 4.70 -11.34 14.92
C GLN A 202 4.75 -11.51 13.39
N SER A 203 3.68 -11.16 12.66
CA SER A 203 3.65 -11.28 11.20
C SER A 203 4.73 -10.38 10.55
N PRO A 204 5.50 -10.90 9.57
CA PRO A 204 6.51 -10.12 8.86
C PRO A 204 5.89 -9.14 7.85
N PHE A 205 4.63 -9.34 7.45
CA PHE A 205 3.97 -8.52 6.44
C PHE A 205 3.45 -7.21 7.05
N GLN A 206 4.16 -6.11 6.81
CA GLN A 206 3.74 -4.78 7.25
C GLN A 206 3.26 -3.93 6.08
N ASN A 207 1.97 -3.59 6.09
CA ASN A 207 1.38 -2.68 5.11
C ASN A 207 1.15 -1.30 5.74
N PRO A 208 1.26 -0.20 4.97
CA PRO A 208 0.98 1.15 5.46
C PRO A 208 -0.42 1.28 6.09
N PHE A 209 -1.43 0.60 5.53
CA PHE A 209 -2.77 0.57 6.12
C PHE A 209 -2.83 -0.22 7.43
N SER A 210 -2.01 -1.26 7.63
CA SER A 210 -1.97 -1.97 8.91
C SER A 210 -1.54 -1.05 10.05
N ARG A 211 -0.60 -0.13 9.79
CA ARG A 211 -0.18 0.90 10.75
C ARG A 211 -1.31 1.89 11.04
N MET A 212 -1.98 2.38 10.01
CA MET A 212 -3.12 3.29 10.13
C MET A 212 -4.28 2.66 10.93
N ILE A 213 -4.61 1.40 10.62
CA ILE A 213 -5.67 0.65 11.31
C ILE A 213 -5.31 0.40 12.77
N TRP A 214 -4.05 0.07 13.09
CA TRP A 214 -3.60 -0.02 14.49
C TRP A 214 -3.84 1.32 15.19
N TYR A 215 -3.32 2.42 14.64
CA TYR A 215 -3.47 3.75 15.24
C TYR A 215 -4.94 4.10 15.49
N LEU A 216 -5.82 3.90 14.50
CA LEU A 216 -7.26 4.11 14.66
C LEU A 216 -7.86 3.20 15.74
N ARG A 217 -7.51 1.91 15.75
CA ARG A 217 -8.00 0.94 16.74
C ARG A 217 -7.63 1.34 18.18
N GLN A 218 -6.38 1.76 18.38
CA GLN A 218 -5.87 2.15 19.69
C GLN A 218 -6.44 3.51 20.13
N LYS A 219 -6.57 4.47 19.20
CA LYS A 219 -7.17 5.79 19.44
C LYS A 219 -8.66 5.72 19.77
N MET A 220 -9.41 4.94 19.00
CA MET A 220 -10.86 4.76 19.19
C MET A 220 -11.18 3.82 20.36
N LYS A 221 -10.17 3.24 21.03
CA LYS A 221 -10.31 2.22 22.10
C LYS A 221 -11.20 1.03 21.69
N ILE A 222 -11.26 0.71 20.39
CA ILE A 222 -12.04 -0.42 19.88
C ILE A 222 -11.21 -1.68 20.11
N ARG A 223 -11.42 -2.36 21.24
CA ARG A 223 -10.62 -3.51 21.71
C ARG A 223 -9.11 -3.21 21.65
N PRO A 224 -8.58 -2.27 22.46
CA PRO A 224 -7.16 -1.94 22.43
C PRO A 224 -6.35 -3.19 22.73
N ARG A 225 -5.22 -3.36 22.05
CA ARG A 225 -4.32 -4.46 22.40
C ARG A 225 -3.72 -4.19 23.77
N ARG A 226 -3.72 -5.24 24.58
CA ARG A 226 -3.20 -5.25 25.93
C ARG A 226 -2.20 -6.38 26.08
N PHE A 227 -1.23 -6.19 26.94
CA PHE A 227 -0.31 -7.24 27.35
C PHE A 227 -0.33 -7.30 28.88
N PHE A 228 -0.02 -8.48 29.40
CA PHE A 228 0.22 -8.66 30.82
C PHE A 228 1.68 -8.34 31.10
N ASP A 229 1.90 -7.48 32.08
CA ASP A 229 3.20 -7.26 32.68
C ASP A 229 3.57 -8.44 33.60
N ARG A 230 4.83 -8.52 34.03
CA ARG A 230 5.33 -9.56 34.94
C ARG A 230 4.55 -9.65 36.25
N ASP A 231 4.04 -8.52 36.73
CA ASP A 231 3.21 -8.43 37.95
C ASP A 231 1.73 -8.82 37.70
N GLY A 232 1.38 -9.28 36.50
CA GLY A 232 0.01 -9.59 36.10
C GLY A 232 -0.85 -8.37 35.78
N ALA A 233 -0.27 -7.17 35.81
CA ALA A 233 -0.97 -5.93 35.48
C ALA A 233 -1.24 -5.85 33.96
N LEU A 234 -2.47 -5.53 33.59
CA LEU A 234 -2.88 -5.43 32.20
C LEU A 234 -2.57 -4.03 31.64
N LYS A 235 -1.51 -3.90 30.85
CA LYS A 235 -1.07 -2.64 30.23
C LYS A 235 -1.56 -2.51 28.79
N ILE A 236 -1.81 -1.26 28.36
CA ILE A 236 -2.23 -0.94 27.00
C ILE A 236 -0.97 -0.70 26.16
N VAL A 237 -0.89 -1.36 24.99
CA VAL A 237 0.22 -1.20 24.05
C VAL A 237 0.26 0.23 23.47
N SER A 238 1.44 0.75 23.12
CA SER A 238 1.57 2.05 22.44
C SER A 238 0.65 2.20 21.21
N MET A 239 0.28 3.46 20.92
CA MET A 239 -0.45 3.84 19.70
C MET A 239 0.38 3.65 18.44
N ASN A 240 1.71 3.70 18.55
CA ASN A 240 2.61 3.46 17.44
C ASN A 240 2.82 1.94 17.25
N MET A 241 2.65 1.46 16.01
CA MET A 241 2.76 0.05 15.67
C MET A 241 4.18 -0.50 15.88
N SER A 242 5.22 0.28 15.62
CA SER A 242 6.60 -0.16 15.81
C SER A 242 6.95 -0.29 17.30
N GLU A 243 6.69 0.76 18.06
CA GLU A 243 6.93 0.82 19.49
C GLU A 243 6.09 -0.20 20.26
N GLY A 244 4.82 -0.35 19.91
CA GLY A 244 3.95 -1.33 20.53
C GLY A 244 4.35 -2.79 20.23
N ARG A 245 5.01 -3.05 19.09
CA ARG A 245 5.63 -4.36 18.83
C ARG A 245 6.88 -4.56 19.67
N ALA A 246 7.70 -3.51 19.83
CA ALA A 246 8.87 -3.56 20.69
C ALA A 246 8.47 -3.87 22.14
N GLN A 247 7.41 -3.23 22.65
CA GLN A 247 6.80 -3.56 23.94
C GLN A 247 6.37 -5.04 23.99
N LEU A 248 5.55 -5.49 23.04
CA LEU A 248 5.10 -6.90 22.97
C LEU A 248 6.24 -7.93 22.81
N ALA A 249 7.38 -7.52 22.24
CA ALA A 249 8.54 -8.38 22.04
C ALA A 249 9.45 -8.42 23.27
N MET A 250 9.69 -7.27 23.90
CA MET A 250 10.72 -7.08 24.94
C MET A 250 10.20 -7.01 26.37
N GLU A 251 8.93 -6.72 26.63
CA GLU A 251 8.43 -6.73 28.01
C GLU A 251 8.42 -8.14 28.61
N GLU A 252 8.75 -8.22 29.90
CA GLU A 252 8.83 -9.48 30.65
C GLU A 252 7.43 -10.11 30.78
N ASN A 253 7.20 -11.20 30.04
CA ASN A 253 5.94 -11.92 29.98
C ASN A 253 6.24 -13.41 29.70
N GLU A 254 5.42 -14.35 30.18
CA GLU A 254 5.55 -15.79 29.88
C GLU A 254 5.77 -16.09 28.38
N GLN A 255 5.10 -15.34 27.49
CA GLN A 255 5.29 -15.50 26.04
C GLN A 255 6.68 -15.08 25.55
N ARG A 256 7.35 -14.14 26.24
CA ARG A 256 8.74 -13.76 25.94
C ARG A 256 9.70 -14.82 26.48
N GLN A 257 9.45 -15.36 27.68
CA GLN A 257 10.28 -16.42 28.27
C GLN A 257 10.39 -17.62 27.32
N GLY A 258 9.26 -18.10 26.79
CA GLY A 258 9.27 -19.18 25.81
C GLY A 258 10.02 -18.86 24.51
N ARG A 259 9.99 -17.60 24.04
CA ARG A 259 10.76 -17.16 22.87
C ARG A 259 12.26 -17.09 23.17
N ASP A 260 12.65 -16.58 24.33
CA ASP A 260 14.04 -16.48 24.76
C ASP A 260 14.66 -17.90 24.92
N VAL A 261 13.91 -18.84 25.50
CA VAL A 261 14.28 -20.27 25.58
C VAL A 261 14.50 -20.87 24.19
N GLN A 262 13.55 -20.69 23.26
CA GLN A 262 13.66 -21.20 21.89
C GLN A 262 14.83 -20.56 21.12
N ALA A 263 15.05 -19.26 21.29
CA ALA A 263 16.13 -18.55 20.61
C ALA A 263 17.51 -19.01 21.09
N ILE A 264 17.70 -19.16 22.40
CA ILE A 264 18.95 -19.69 22.97
C ILE A 264 19.19 -21.13 22.50
N ARG A 265 18.14 -21.95 22.46
CA ARG A 265 18.22 -23.32 21.96
C ARG A 265 18.63 -23.38 20.49
N TRP A 266 17.95 -22.61 19.64
CA TRP A 266 18.29 -22.51 18.23
C TRP A 266 19.74 -22.06 18.03
N LEU A 267 20.21 -21.10 18.84
CA LEU A 267 21.58 -20.62 18.79
C LEU A 267 22.60 -21.72 19.18
N ILE A 268 22.31 -22.51 20.22
CA ILE A 268 23.15 -23.64 20.63
C ILE A 268 23.20 -24.73 19.54
N ASP A 269 22.07 -25.03 18.90
CA ASP A 269 21.98 -26.10 17.91
C ASP A 269 22.59 -25.70 16.55
N ASN A 270 22.65 -24.40 16.25
CA ASN A 270 22.98 -23.89 14.93
C ASN A 270 24.25 -23.02 14.87
N SER A 271 24.96 -22.86 16.01
CA SER A 271 26.27 -22.20 16.05
C SER A 271 27.35 -23.17 15.59
N THR A 272 27.89 -22.93 14.40
CA THR A 272 28.92 -23.75 13.76
C THR A 272 30.31 -23.13 13.81
N GLU A 273 30.41 -21.84 14.11
CA GLU A 273 31.67 -21.10 14.16
C GLU A 273 32.11 -20.88 15.62
N ASP A 274 33.41 -21.07 15.89
CA ASP A 274 33.98 -21.03 17.24
C ASP A 274 33.89 -19.63 17.87
N ASP A 275 33.93 -18.57 17.07
CA ASP A 275 33.83 -17.17 17.49
C ASP A 275 32.40 -16.74 17.88
N GLU A 276 31.39 -17.28 17.19
CA GLU A 276 29.98 -17.14 17.59
C GLU A 276 29.73 -17.82 18.94
N MET A 277 30.28 -19.03 19.14
CA MET A 277 30.17 -19.77 20.39
C MET A 277 30.93 -19.09 21.54
N GLU A 278 32.12 -18.56 21.29
CA GLU A 278 32.89 -17.82 22.28
C GLU A 278 32.13 -16.57 22.74
N SER A 279 31.59 -15.79 21.80
CA SER A 279 30.77 -14.61 22.09
C SER A 279 29.52 -14.97 22.90
N PHE A 280 28.88 -16.10 22.59
CA PHE A 280 27.74 -16.61 23.34
C PHE A 280 28.12 -16.98 24.78
N VAL A 281 29.17 -17.79 24.97
CA VAL A 281 29.65 -18.22 26.29
C VAL A 281 30.04 -17.03 27.15
N MET A 282 30.66 -16.00 26.58
CA MET A 282 31.02 -14.77 27.28
C MET A 282 29.81 -13.92 27.70
N ALA A 283 28.68 -14.05 27.01
CA ALA A 283 27.43 -13.36 27.36
C ALA A 283 26.64 -14.05 28.49
N ILE A 284 26.84 -15.37 28.70
CA ILE A 284 26.11 -16.18 29.69
C ILE A 284 26.17 -15.57 31.11
N PRO A 285 27.33 -15.20 31.67
CA PRO A 285 27.40 -14.61 33.02
C PRO A 285 26.53 -13.36 33.18
N GLY A 286 26.42 -12.54 32.12
CA GLY A 286 25.58 -11.35 32.10
C GLY A 286 24.10 -11.64 32.23
N THR A 287 23.63 -12.79 31.73
CA THR A 287 22.21 -13.17 31.80
C THR A 287 21.75 -13.57 33.20
N PHE A 288 22.64 -14.17 34.00
CA PHE A 288 22.34 -14.61 35.38
C PHE A 288 22.24 -13.47 36.39
N THR A 289 22.60 -12.24 36.01
CA THR A 289 22.43 -11.05 36.87
C THR A 289 20.96 -10.70 37.10
N SER A 290 20.08 -11.15 36.21
CA SER A 290 18.63 -10.92 36.29
C SER A 290 17.91 -12.19 36.76
N LYS A 291 16.92 -12.02 37.64
CA LYS A 291 16.03 -13.14 38.04
C LYS A 291 15.35 -13.79 36.82
N TRP A 292 15.09 -12.98 35.79
CA TRP A 292 14.59 -13.42 34.48
C TRP A 292 15.51 -14.43 33.79
N GLY A 293 16.79 -14.10 33.64
CA GLY A 293 17.75 -14.98 32.97
C GLY A 293 17.92 -16.30 33.71
N VAL A 294 17.90 -16.29 35.06
CA VAL A 294 17.94 -17.52 35.87
C VAL A 294 16.73 -18.41 35.58
N GLU A 295 15.53 -17.85 35.44
CA GLU A 295 14.30 -18.58 35.11
C GLU A 295 14.38 -19.20 33.69
N VAL A 296 14.83 -18.44 32.69
CA VAL A 296 15.04 -18.91 31.31
C VAL A 296 16.02 -20.10 31.25
N TRP A 297 17.18 -19.98 31.88
CA TRP A 297 18.19 -21.05 31.91
C TRP A 297 17.73 -22.29 32.71
N SER A 298 16.95 -22.08 33.77
CA SER A 298 16.32 -23.18 34.52
C SER A 298 15.42 -24.01 33.60
N ASP A 299 14.60 -23.37 32.77
CA ASP A 299 13.68 -24.06 31.88
C ASP A 299 14.40 -24.77 30.72
N ILE A 300 15.41 -24.15 30.11
CA ILE A 300 16.29 -24.81 29.12
C ILE A 300 16.89 -26.10 29.70
N SER A 301 17.35 -26.05 30.95
CA SER A 301 17.98 -27.21 31.61
C SER A 301 17.00 -28.35 31.91
N LYS A 302 15.73 -28.04 32.20
CA LYS A 302 14.67 -29.03 32.47
C LYS A 302 14.23 -29.73 31.19
N GLU A 303 14.10 -29.00 30.10
CA GLU A 303 13.64 -29.53 28.81
C GLU A 303 14.67 -30.48 28.19
N LYS A 304 15.96 -30.14 28.23
CA LYS A 304 17.06 -31.02 27.82
C LYS A 304 17.11 -32.33 28.61
N ARG A 305 16.86 -32.26 29.93
CA ARG A 305 16.80 -33.45 30.81
C ARG A 305 15.63 -34.38 30.43
N TYR A 306 14.54 -33.83 29.88
CA TYR A 306 13.38 -34.59 29.43
C TYR A 306 13.65 -35.33 28.10
N GLU A 307 14.29 -34.67 27.14
CA GLU A 307 14.71 -35.31 25.87
C GLU A 307 15.74 -36.43 26.08
N ASP A 308 16.67 -36.26 27.03
CA ASP A 308 17.67 -37.30 27.34
C ASP A 308 17.09 -38.53 28.05
N THR A 309 15.94 -38.38 28.71
CA THR A 309 15.26 -39.47 29.45
C THR A 309 14.14 -40.14 28.64
N ASN A 310 13.74 -39.60 27.48
CA ASN A 310 12.72 -40.16 26.61
C ASN A 310 13.34 -40.92 25.41
N PRO A 311 13.43 -42.27 25.44
CA PRO A 311 14.13 -43.05 24.40
C PRO A 311 13.47 -43.03 23.01
N ARG A 312 12.23 -42.50 22.88
CA ARG A 312 11.49 -42.48 21.59
C ARG A 312 11.85 -41.30 20.68
N GLU A 313 12.35 -40.19 21.21
CA GLU A 313 12.71 -39.00 20.41
C GLU A 313 14.16 -39.03 19.91
N ARG A 314 15.05 -39.73 20.62
CA ARG A 314 16.45 -39.96 20.17
C ARG A 314 16.54 -40.62 18.79
N THR A 315 15.58 -41.45 18.43
CA THR A 315 15.56 -42.14 17.14
C THR A 315 15.09 -41.24 15.99
N ALA A 316 14.27 -40.21 16.28
CA ALA A 316 13.75 -39.29 15.28
C ALA A 316 14.77 -38.20 14.90
N SER A 317 15.54 -37.69 15.88
CA SER A 317 16.59 -36.70 15.60
C SER A 317 17.77 -37.29 14.83
N GLN A 318 18.17 -38.54 15.12
CA GLN A 318 19.18 -39.29 14.36
C GLN A 318 18.77 -39.55 12.90
N PHE A 319 17.47 -39.74 12.63
CA PHE A 319 16.98 -39.93 11.27
C PHE A 319 16.99 -38.62 10.46
N SER A 320 16.73 -37.47 11.08
CA SER A 320 16.71 -36.18 10.36
C SER A 320 18.12 -35.66 10.00
N SER A 321 19.12 -35.91 10.85
CA SER A 321 20.51 -35.46 10.60
C SER A 321 21.21 -36.27 9.50
N THR A 322 20.72 -37.49 9.21
CA THR A 322 21.27 -38.34 8.15
C THR A 322 20.80 -37.92 6.74
N PHE A 323 19.67 -37.21 6.62
CA PHE A 323 19.10 -36.78 5.33
C PHE A 323 19.43 -35.33 4.93
N ALA A 324 20.07 -34.54 5.81
CA ALA A 324 20.38 -33.13 5.57
C ALA A 324 21.83 -32.86 5.10
N LYS A 325 22.55 -33.87 4.59
CA LYS A 325 23.90 -33.69 4.02
C LYS A 325 23.78 -33.58 2.48
N PRO A 326 23.94 -32.39 1.87
CA PRO A 326 24.01 -32.29 0.41
C PRO A 326 25.32 -32.93 -0.08
N PRO A 327 25.32 -33.63 -1.23
CA PRO A 327 26.53 -34.20 -1.80
C PRO A 327 27.48 -33.08 -2.23
N SER A 328 28.73 -33.20 -1.81
CA SER A 328 29.83 -32.36 -2.24
C SER A 328 30.13 -32.60 -3.72
N SER A 329 29.91 -31.59 -4.56
CA SER A 329 30.58 -31.41 -5.85
C SER A 329 30.58 -29.95 -6.24
#